data_AF-A0A832D1C4-F1
#
_entry.id   AF-A0A832D1C4-F1
#
_cell.length_a   1.000
_cell.length_b   1.000
_cell.length_c   1.000
_cell.angle_alpha   90.00
_cell.angle_beta   90.00
_cell.angle_gamma   90.00
#
_symmetry.space_group_name_H-M   'P 1'
#
loop_
_entity.id
_entity.type
_entity.pdbx_description
1 polymer ?
#
loop_
_entity_poly.entity_id
_entity_poly.type
_entity_poly.pdbx_seq_one_letter_code
_entity_poly.pdbx_strand_id
1 'polypeptide(L)'
;MGKVRAIISPHAGYEYSGPVAAVAYNAIPGQSFKTVFVLGPSHYARFKGVSVCTSVVYKTPLGSVPISARAKELAKIKPFVPEPHCMVYQPSWARIASRPLPLPGEETPETWEHSVEVQIPFLQVTLKNFELVSLIYGEADPEDAAKVLADFLDDSSLLVVSSDLSHYLPYSQAVNVDKTTIKWICEGNTAALAHPTAENTACGRMPILALMYLAKIKGWEPKLLSYKNSGEYSW
;
A
#
# COMPACT_ATOMS: atom_id res chain seq x y z
N MET A 1 17.01 6.03 -15.53
CA MET A 1 16.59 5.98 -14.12
C MET A 1 17.35 4.84 -13.47
N GLY A 2 17.79 4.95 -12.22
CA GLY A 2 18.40 3.83 -11.51
C GLY A 2 17.40 2.70 -11.26
N LYS A 3 17.84 1.62 -10.61
CA LYS A 3 16.97 0.51 -10.19
C LYS A 3 15.88 1.02 -9.24
N VAL A 4 14.62 0.76 -9.57
CA VAL A 4 13.48 1.13 -8.74
C VAL A 4 13.35 0.13 -7.59
N ARG A 5 13.28 0.63 -6.37
CA ARG A 5 13.19 -0.20 -5.14
C ARG A 5 11.81 -0.18 -4.50
N ALA A 6 11.11 0.94 -4.67
CA ALA A 6 9.76 1.12 -4.18
C ALA A 6 8.95 2.02 -5.13
N ILE A 7 7.63 1.85 -5.11
CA ILE A 7 6.67 2.75 -5.75
C ILE A 7 5.57 3.13 -4.78
N ILE A 8 5.01 4.33 -4.92
CA ILE A 8 3.74 4.73 -4.30
C ILE A 8 2.69 4.75 -5.41
N SER A 9 1.55 4.08 -5.20
CA SER A 9 0.51 3.93 -6.21
C SER A 9 -0.89 4.07 -5.59
N PRO A 10 -1.85 4.72 -6.27
CA PRO A 10 -3.21 4.89 -5.76
C PRO A 10 -4.02 3.60 -5.81
N HIS A 11 -5.12 3.55 -5.05
CA HIS A 11 -6.03 2.39 -4.97
C HIS A 11 -7.52 2.72 -5.09
N ALA A 12 -7.89 3.93 -5.52
CA ALA A 12 -9.26 4.17 -5.99
C ALA A 12 -9.62 3.25 -7.18
N GLY A 13 -10.91 3.21 -7.55
CA GLY A 13 -11.39 2.41 -8.68
C GLY A 13 -10.61 2.67 -9.98
N TYR A 14 -10.35 1.61 -10.76
CA TYR A 14 -9.45 1.66 -11.92
C TYR A 14 -9.85 2.67 -12.99
N GLU A 15 -11.12 3.01 -13.12
CA GLU A 15 -11.60 4.04 -14.04
C GLU A 15 -11.03 5.44 -13.71
N TYR A 16 -10.73 5.71 -12.43
CA TYR A 16 -10.19 6.97 -11.95
C TYR A 16 -8.67 6.90 -11.75
N SER A 17 -8.19 5.87 -11.05
CA SER A 17 -6.78 5.77 -10.63
C SER A 17 -5.90 5.05 -11.63
N GLY A 18 -6.47 4.26 -12.54
CA GLY A 18 -5.73 3.32 -13.37
C GLY A 18 -4.66 3.96 -14.24
N PRO A 19 -4.96 5.05 -14.98
CA PRO A 19 -3.97 5.69 -15.83
C PRO A 19 -2.79 6.32 -15.05
N VAL A 20 -3.01 6.82 -13.84
CA VAL A 20 -1.92 7.37 -13.00
C VAL A 20 -1.13 6.25 -12.32
N ALA A 21 -1.79 5.18 -11.85
CA ALA A 21 -1.12 3.98 -11.34
C ALA A 21 -0.22 3.33 -12.40
N ALA A 22 -0.69 3.25 -13.64
CA ALA A 22 0.07 2.70 -14.77
C ALA A 22 1.42 3.42 -14.98
N VAL A 23 1.53 4.72 -14.66
CA VAL A 23 2.83 5.43 -14.74
C VAL A 23 3.84 4.85 -13.76
N ALA A 24 3.43 4.54 -12.52
CA ALA A 24 4.29 3.93 -11.51
C ALA A 24 4.71 2.52 -11.93
N TYR A 25 3.76 1.70 -12.39
CA TYR A 25 4.03 0.34 -12.86
C TYR A 25 4.84 0.28 -14.16
N ASN A 26 4.80 1.31 -15.00
CA ASN A 26 5.66 1.42 -16.19
C ASN A 26 7.11 1.81 -15.87
N ALA A 27 7.43 2.16 -14.61
CA ALA A 27 8.80 2.46 -14.20
C ALA A 27 9.61 1.22 -13.80
N ILE A 28 8.95 0.07 -13.60
CA ILE A 28 9.57 -1.18 -13.14
C ILE A 28 9.83 -2.27 -14.22
N PRO A 29 9.34 -2.22 -15.49
CA PRO A 29 9.71 -3.18 -16.52
C PRO A 29 11.23 -3.22 -16.77
N GLY A 30 11.73 -4.39 -17.16
CA GLY A 30 13.17 -4.63 -17.38
C GLY A 30 13.95 -4.90 -16.09
N GLN A 31 13.31 -4.82 -14.93
CA GLN A 31 13.86 -5.23 -13.64
C GLN A 31 13.26 -6.58 -13.22
N SER A 32 14.02 -7.39 -12.49
CA SER A 32 13.55 -8.67 -11.96
C SER A 32 13.31 -8.55 -10.47
N PHE A 33 12.07 -8.84 -10.05
CA PHE A 33 11.67 -8.90 -8.65
C PHE A 33 11.15 -10.29 -8.34
N LYS A 34 11.72 -10.94 -7.32
CA LYS A 34 11.30 -12.26 -6.85
C LYS A 34 10.20 -12.14 -5.80
N THR A 35 10.30 -11.14 -4.93
CA THR A 35 9.33 -10.90 -3.85
C THR A 35 8.81 -9.48 -3.94
N VAL A 36 7.49 -9.33 -3.94
CA VAL A 36 6.84 -8.01 -3.92
C VAL A 36 6.12 -7.85 -2.59
N PHE A 37 6.48 -6.81 -1.85
CA PHE A 37 5.80 -6.39 -0.63
C PHE A 37 4.77 -5.35 -1.03
N VAL A 38 3.52 -5.52 -0.63
CA VAL A 38 2.46 -4.53 -0.86
C VAL A 38 1.95 -4.07 0.49
N LEU A 39 2.14 -2.79 0.79
CA LEU A 39 1.80 -2.16 2.05
C LEU A 39 0.66 -1.16 1.84
N GLY A 40 -0.54 -1.52 2.28
CA GLY A 40 -1.73 -0.66 2.20
C GLY A 40 -2.24 -0.23 3.56
N PRO A 41 -3.01 0.86 3.66
CA PRO A 41 -3.74 1.21 4.88
C PRO A 41 -4.88 0.23 5.19
N SER A 42 -5.35 0.27 6.43
CA SER A 42 -6.61 -0.34 6.87
C SER A 42 -7.74 0.70 6.84
N HIS A 43 -8.75 0.50 5.99
CA HIS A 43 -9.94 1.35 5.90
C HIS A 43 -11.06 0.89 6.84
N TYR A 44 -11.19 -0.42 7.02
CA TYR A 44 -12.36 -1.03 7.64
C TYR A 44 -12.06 -1.71 8.97
N ALA A 45 -10.80 -1.97 9.30
CA ALA A 45 -10.41 -2.64 10.53
C ALA A 45 -9.58 -1.73 11.44
N ARG A 46 -9.76 -1.86 12.75
CA ARG A 46 -8.87 -1.26 13.76
C ARG A 46 -8.22 -2.36 14.57
N PHE A 47 -6.89 -2.41 14.53
CA PHE A 47 -6.08 -3.43 15.19
C PHE A 47 -4.67 -2.90 15.45
N LYS A 48 -3.97 -3.51 16.41
CA LYS A 48 -2.57 -3.18 16.73
C LYS A 48 -1.61 -3.93 15.81
N GLY A 49 -0.59 -3.23 15.32
CA GLY A 49 0.44 -3.79 14.46
C GLY A 49 0.17 -3.62 12.95
N VAL A 50 0.98 -4.31 12.16
CA VAL A 50 0.81 -4.44 10.71
C VAL A 50 0.43 -5.88 10.40
N SER A 51 -0.77 -6.09 9.86
CA SER A 51 -1.28 -7.42 9.53
C SER A 51 -0.52 -7.98 8.35
N VAL A 52 -0.08 -9.23 8.45
CA VAL A 52 0.62 -9.95 7.38
C VAL A 52 -0.24 -11.12 6.94
N CYS A 53 -0.55 -11.20 5.65
CA CYS A 53 -1.22 -12.38 5.10
C CYS A 53 -0.29 -13.60 5.15
N THR A 54 -0.75 -14.67 5.80
CA THR A 54 0.01 -15.93 5.99
C THR A 54 -0.60 -17.12 5.26
N SER A 55 -1.64 -16.87 4.46
CA SER A 55 -2.25 -17.81 3.52
C SER A 55 -1.23 -18.32 2.49
N VAL A 56 -1.60 -19.36 1.71
CA VAL A 56 -0.70 -19.96 0.70
C VAL A 56 -0.67 -19.16 -0.60
N VAL A 57 -1.82 -18.62 -1.01
CA VAL A 57 -1.98 -17.87 -2.25
C VAL A 57 -2.94 -16.70 -2.05
N TYR A 58 -2.72 -15.62 -2.81
CA TYR A 58 -3.65 -14.52 -2.98
C TYR A 58 -4.38 -14.67 -4.32
N LYS A 59 -5.72 -14.67 -4.32
CA LYS A 59 -6.52 -14.88 -5.54
C LYS A 59 -6.92 -13.54 -6.16
N THR A 60 -6.78 -13.42 -7.48
CA THR A 60 -7.30 -12.30 -8.27
C THR A 60 -8.07 -12.81 -9.50
N PRO A 61 -8.80 -11.94 -10.21
CA PRO A 61 -9.40 -12.32 -11.50
C PRO A 61 -8.39 -12.76 -12.57
N LEU A 62 -7.11 -12.40 -12.44
CA LEU A 62 -6.05 -12.78 -13.38
C LEU A 62 -5.30 -14.06 -12.99
N GLY A 63 -5.68 -14.68 -11.88
CA GLY A 63 -5.05 -15.91 -11.36
C GLY A 63 -4.58 -15.77 -9.93
N SER A 64 -3.96 -16.83 -9.40
CA SER A 64 -3.41 -16.84 -8.04
C SER A 64 -1.95 -16.39 -8.02
N VAL A 65 -1.58 -15.64 -6.99
CA VAL A 65 -0.19 -15.24 -6.69
C VAL A 65 0.27 -15.96 -5.42
N PRO A 66 1.41 -16.66 -5.42
CA PRO A 66 1.91 -17.33 -4.22
C PRO A 66 2.31 -16.32 -3.14
N ILE A 67 1.97 -16.60 -1.88
CA ILE A 67 2.48 -15.83 -0.74
C ILE A 67 3.90 -16.30 -0.42
N SER A 68 4.83 -15.36 -0.25
CA SER A 68 6.23 -15.67 0.05
C SER A 68 6.38 -16.30 1.43
N ALA A 69 7.34 -17.22 1.58
CA ALA A 69 7.73 -17.75 2.89
C ALA A 69 8.19 -16.63 3.86
N ARG A 70 8.66 -15.49 3.33
CA ARG A 70 9.03 -14.30 4.12
C ARG A 70 7.86 -13.74 4.92
N ALA A 71 6.62 -13.90 4.47
CA ALA A 71 5.44 -13.41 5.18
C ALA A 71 5.33 -14.04 6.58
N LYS A 72 5.56 -15.36 6.69
CA LYS A 72 5.51 -16.08 7.97
C LYS A 72 6.65 -15.68 8.90
N GLU A 73 7.84 -15.42 8.36
CA GLU A 73 8.97 -14.97 9.18
C GLU A 73 8.78 -13.52 9.64
N LEU A 74 8.26 -12.64 8.76
CA LEU A 74 7.97 -11.25 9.09
C LEU A 74 6.92 -11.15 10.20
N ALA A 75 5.85 -11.96 10.13
CA ALA A 75 4.77 -11.99 11.11
C ALA A 75 5.20 -12.38 12.53
N LYS A 76 6.42 -12.90 12.73
CA LYS A 76 6.98 -13.22 14.06
C LYS A 76 7.65 -12.03 14.75
N ILE A 77 7.87 -10.93 14.01
CA ILE A 77 8.65 -9.79 14.48
C ILE A 77 7.73 -8.58 14.59
N LYS A 78 7.60 -8.02 15.80
CA LYS A 78 6.83 -6.79 16.02
C LYS A 78 7.41 -5.64 15.17
N PRO A 79 6.58 -4.74 14.61
CA PRO A 79 5.13 -4.62 14.84
C PRO A 79 4.25 -5.51 13.94
N PHE A 80 4.82 -6.42 13.15
CA PHE A 80 4.06 -7.28 12.25
C PHE A 80 3.36 -8.40 13.01
N VAL A 81 2.12 -8.70 12.62
CA VAL A 81 1.26 -9.70 13.26
C VAL A 81 0.54 -10.54 12.20
N PRO A 82 0.37 -11.86 12.40
CA PRO A 82 -0.32 -12.70 11.43
C PRO A 82 -1.83 -12.50 11.54
N GLU A 83 -2.45 -11.97 10.47
CA GLU A 83 -3.92 -11.87 10.26
C GLU A 83 -4.75 -11.82 11.57
N PRO A 84 -4.62 -10.77 12.41
CA PRO A 84 -5.27 -10.75 13.71
C PRO A 84 -6.78 -10.71 13.53
N HIS A 85 -7.51 -11.50 14.32
CA HIS A 85 -8.96 -11.34 14.38
C HIS A 85 -9.29 -10.00 15.04
N CYS A 86 -10.14 -9.21 14.39
CA CYS A 86 -10.48 -7.87 14.86
C CYS A 86 -11.88 -7.45 14.41
N MET A 87 -12.44 -6.44 15.06
CA MET A 87 -13.69 -5.84 14.58
C MET A 87 -13.45 -5.14 13.25
N VAL A 88 -14.27 -5.48 12.26
CA VAL A 88 -14.23 -4.87 10.92
C VAL A 88 -15.57 -4.20 10.63
N TYR A 89 -15.53 -2.93 10.27
CA TYR A 89 -16.68 -2.17 9.81
C TYR A 89 -17.08 -2.63 8.41
N GLN A 90 -18.29 -3.14 8.28
CA GLN A 90 -18.79 -3.57 6.98
C GLN A 90 -19.00 -2.35 6.05
N PRO A 91 -18.35 -2.31 4.87
CA PRO A 91 -18.59 -1.23 3.92
C PRO A 91 -19.99 -1.31 3.31
N SER A 92 -20.49 -0.19 2.81
CA SER A 92 -21.80 -0.10 2.15
C SER A 92 -21.93 -1.04 0.94
N TRP A 93 -20.81 -1.32 0.25
CA TRP A 93 -20.74 -2.22 -0.89
C TRP A 93 -20.60 -3.71 -0.53
N ALA A 94 -20.47 -4.08 0.75
CA ALA A 94 -20.24 -5.47 1.16
C ALA A 94 -21.33 -6.45 0.67
N ARG A 95 -22.57 -5.98 0.50
CA ARG A 95 -23.70 -6.81 0.05
C ARG A 95 -23.64 -7.22 -1.42
N ILE A 96 -22.84 -6.53 -2.22
CA ILE A 96 -22.62 -6.83 -3.64
C ILE A 96 -21.26 -7.46 -3.90
N ALA A 97 -20.47 -7.70 -2.85
CA ALA A 97 -19.19 -8.37 -2.98
C ALA A 97 -19.39 -9.82 -3.41
N SER A 98 -18.55 -10.29 -4.32
CA SER A 98 -18.53 -11.69 -4.76
C SER A 98 -17.93 -12.65 -3.71
N ARG A 99 -17.32 -12.11 -2.65
CA ARG A 99 -16.74 -12.89 -1.55
C ARG A 99 -17.84 -13.31 -0.57
N PRO A 100 -17.80 -14.55 -0.07
CA PRO A 100 -18.71 -14.97 0.99
C PRO A 100 -18.45 -14.11 2.24
N LEU A 101 -19.54 -13.83 2.98
CA LEU A 101 -19.42 -13.19 4.28
C LEU A 101 -18.65 -14.11 5.23
N PRO A 102 -17.63 -13.60 5.96
CA PRO A 102 -16.99 -14.38 7.01
C PRO A 102 -18.00 -14.71 8.11
N LEU A 103 -17.72 -15.77 8.88
CA LEU A 103 -18.48 -16.03 10.09
C LEU A 103 -18.23 -14.89 11.09
N PRO A 104 -19.24 -14.50 11.89
CA PRO A 104 -19.05 -13.49 12.93
C PRO A 104 -17.89 -13.86 13.88
N GLY A 105 -16.94 -12.96 14.06
CA GLY A 105 -15.74 -13.15 14.89
C GLY A 105 -14.53 -13.77 14.17
N GLU A 106 -14.67 -14.14 12.89
CA GLU A 106 -13.58 -14.60 12.03
C GLU A 106 -13.07 -13.50 11.08
N GLU A 107 -13.53 -12.27 11.25
CA GLU A 107 -13.07 -11.14 10.44
C GLU A 107 -11.62 -10.79 10.73
N THR A 108 -10.90 -10.49 9.65
CA THR A 108 -9.50 -10.05 9.68
C THR A 108 -9.38 -8.73 8.93
N PRO A 109 -8.24 -8.02 9.03
CA PRO A 109 -8.03 -6.80 8.27
C PRO A 109 -8.24 -6.96 6.76
N GLU A 110 -8.00 -8.16 6.20
CA GLU A 110 -8.18 -8.47 4.77
C GLU A 110 -9.65 -8.62 4.34
N THR A 111 -10.60 -8.80 5.27
CA THR A 111 -11.99 -9.17 4.96
C THR A 111 -12.65 -8.23 3.95
N TRP A 112 -12.51 -6.92 4.17
CA TRP A 112 -13.10 -5.88 3.32
C TRP A 112 -12.06 -4.93 2.73
N GLU A 113 -10.78 -5.12 3.03
CA GLU A 113 -9.73 -4.24 2.56
C GLU A 113 -9.48 -4.42 1.06
N HIS A 114 -9.25 -3.30 0.37
CA HIS A 114 -9.01 -3.27 -1.07
C HIS A 114 -7.68 -2.61 -1.43
N SER A 115 -7.06 -1.88 -0.50
CA SER A 115 -5.86 -1.10 -0.76
C SER A 115 -4.71 -1.95 -1.27
N VAL A 116 -4.55 -3.18 -0.78
CA VAL A 116 -3.57 -4.14 -1.29
C VAL A 116 -4.08 -4.82 -2.57
N GLU A 117 -5.33 -5.29 -2.58
CA GLU A 117 -5.92 -6.03 -3.70
C GLU A 117 -5.81 -5.28 -5.03
N VAL A 118 -6.09 -3.98 -5.03
CA VAL A 118 -6.09 -3.12 -6.23
C VAL A 118 -4.71 -3.05 -6.90
N GLN A 119 -3.63 -3.27 -6.15
CA GLN A 119 -2.26 -3.25 -6.69
C GLN A 119 -1.87 -4.54 -7.43
N ILE A 120 -2.48 -5.68 -7.06
CA ILE A 120 -2.00 -7.00 -7.51
C ILE A 120 -2.22 -7.24 -9.01
N PRO A 121 -3.37 -6.87 -9.62
CA PRO A 121 -3.54 -7.00 -11.07
C PRO A 121 -2.53 -6.20 -11.89
N PHE A 122 -2.13 -5.00 -11.45
CA PHE A 122 -1.04 -4.25 -12.09
C PHE A 122 0.27 -5.02 -12.04
N LEU A 123 0.61 -5.58 -10.87
CA LEU A 123 1.80 -6.42 -10.72
C LEU A 123 1.75 -7.67 -11.62
N GLN A 124 0.61 -8.34 -11.76
CA GLN A 124 0.47 -9.52 -12.63
C GLN A 124 0.58 -9.18 -14.13
N VAL A 125 0.18 -7.97 -14.54
CA VAL A 125 0.35 -7.51 -15.92
C VAL A 125 1.80 -7.08 -16.18
N THR A 126 2.44 -6.43 -15.21
CA THR A 126 3.80 -5.87 -15.36
C THR A 126 4.90 -6.90 -15.11
N LEU A 127 4.71 -7.83 -14.16
CA LEU A 127 5.67 -8.83 -13.73
C LEU A 127 5.16 -10.23 -14.06
N LYS A 128 6.03 -11.12 -14.53
CA LYS A 128 5.62 -12.47 -14.95
C LYS A 128 5.47 -13.45 -13.78
N ASN A 129 6.45 -13.47 -12.88
CA ASN A 129 6.50 -14.41 -11.75
C ASN A 129 7.05 -13.67 -10.53
N PHE A 130 6.28 -13.64 -9.44
CA PHE A 130 6.71 -13.10 -8.15
C PHE A 130 5.94 -13.77 -7.01
N GLU A 131 6.52 -13.74 -5.82
CA GLU A 131 5.83 -14.06 -4.57
C GLU A 131 5.38 -12.77 -3.88
N LEU A 132 4.21 -12.80 -3.23
CA LEU A 132 3.61 -11.65 -2.57
C LEU A 132 3.85 -11.69 -1.05
N VAL A 133 4.09 -10.53 -0.46
CA VAL A 133 3.92 -10.27 0.98
C VAL A 133 2.87 -9.17 1.12
N SER A 134 1.62 -9.55 1.45
CA SER A 134 0.50 -8.62 1.68
C SER A 134 0.58 -8.07 3.10
N LEU A 135 0.56 -6.74 3.23
CA LEU A 135 0.66 -6.02 4.48
C LEU A 135 -0.45 -4.97 4.58
N ILE A 136 -1.27 -5.08 5.63
CA ILE A 136 -2.30 -4.08 5.97
C ILE A 136 -1.85 -3.33 7.22
N TYR A 137 -1.76 -2.02 7.09
CA TYR A 137 -1.21 -1.14 8.12
C TYR A 137 -2.30 -0.72 9.11
N GLY A 138 -2.20 -1.25 10.34
CA GLY A 138 -3.03 -0.86 11.48
C GLY A 138 -2.33 0.15 12.39
N GLU A 139 -2.47 0.00 13.70
CA GLU A 139 -1.84 0.86 14.70
C GLU A 139 -0.40 0.39 15.00
N ALA A 140 0.58 0.93 14.27
CA ALA A 140 1.99 0.65 14.46
C ALA A 140 2.86 1.88 14.22
N ASP A 141 3.98 1.98 14.94
CA ASP A 141 5.00 3.00 14.67
C ASP A 141 5.66 2.75 13.30
N PRO A 142 5.69 3.76 12.40
CA PRO A 142 6.23 3.61 11.05
C PRO A 142 7.75 3.47 11.00
N GLU A 143 8.47 4.01 11.97
CA GLU A 143 9.92 3.86 12.04
C GLU A 143 10.30 2.43 12.47
N ASP A 144 9.59 1.85 13.44
CA ASP A 144 9.79 0.46 13.85
C ASP A 144 9.45 -0.53 12.73
N ALA A 145 8.33 -0.30 12.02
CA ALA A 145 7.99 -1.10 10.84
C ALA A 145 9.08 -1.00 9.75
N ALA A 146 9.62 0.19 9.51
CA ALA A 146 10.67 0.42 8.53
C ALA A 146 11.98 -0.30 8.88
N LYS A 147 12.39 -0.29 10.16
CA LYS A 147 13.59 -1.00 10.64
C LYS A 147 13.50 -2.49 10.35
N VAL A 148 12.37 -3.12 10.65
CA VAL A 148 12.16 -4.54 10.36
C VAL A 148 12.10 -4.80 8.86
N LEU A 149 11.36 -3.98 8.09
CA LEU A 149 11.30 -4.14 6.63
C LEU A 149 12.67 -4.03 5.96
N ALA A 150 13.57 -3.21 6.52
CA ALA A 150 14.93 -3.08 6.01
C ALA A 150 15.67 -4.43 5.99
N ASP A 151 15.43 -5.32 6.94
CA ASP A 151 16.09 -6.64 6.98
C ASP A 151 15.45 -7.65 6.02
N PHE A 152 14.20 -7.42 5.60
CA PHE A 152 13.44 -8.33 4.72
C PHE A 152 13.51 -7.95 3.23
N LEU A 153 13.94 -6.71 2.94
CA LEU A 153 14.07 -6.18 1.59
C LEU A 153 15.50 -6.31 1.07
N ASP A 154 15.66 -7.09 0.00
CA ASP A 154 16.93 -7.31 -0.68
C ASP A 154 16.90 -6.79 -2.13
N ASP A 155 17.91 -7.15 -2.92
CA ASP A 155 18.02 -6.70 -4.29
C ASP A 155 16.96 -7.26 -5.24
N SER A 156 16.30 -8.35 -4.88
CA SER A 156 15.20 -8.94 -5.64
C SER A 156 13.82 -8.51 -5.11
N SER A 157 13.77 -7.60 -4.13
CA SER A 157 12.52 -7.11 -3.57
C SER A 157 12.02 -5.84 -4.26
N LEU A 158 10.70 -5.74 -4.42
CA LEU A 158 9.97 -4.49 -4.71
C LEU A 158 9.05 -4.18 -3.54
N LEU A 159 8.99 -2.91 -3.12
CA LEU A 159 7.97 -2.44 -2.18
C LEU A 159 6.95 -1.55 -2.91
N VAL A 160 5.67 -1.91 -2.84
CA VAL A 160 4.55 -1.10 -3.31
C VAL A 160 3.84 -0.54 -2.10
N VAL A 161 3.82 0.79 -1.97
CA VAL A 161 2.99 1.48 -0.98
C VAL A 161 1.71 1.94 -1.65
N SER A 162 0.58 1.50 -1.12
CA SER A 162 -0.74 1.80 -1.65
C SER A 162 -1.34 3.01 -0.94
N SER A 163 -1.56 4.11 -1.65
CA SER A 163 -2.14 5.33 -1.07
C SER A 163 -2.77 6.22 -2.15
N ASP A 164 -4.00 6.64 -1.90
CA ASP A 164 -4.54 7.88 -2.44
C ASP A 164 -4.06 9.07 -1.58
N LEU A 165 -4.13 10.29 -2.12
CA LEU A 165 -3.75 11.52 -1.39
C LEU A 165 -5.00 12.15 -0.76
N SER A 166 -5.42 13.35 -1.18
CA SER A 166 -6.59 13.99 -0.60
C SER A 166 -7.92 13.36 -1.00
N HIS A 167 -8.91 13.45 -0.10
CA HIS A 167 -10.28 12.98 -0.33
C HIS A 167 -11.31 14.10 -0.07
N TYR A 168 -12.35 14.16 -0.90
CA TYR A 168 -13.54 15.00 -0.72
C TYR A 168 -13.29 16.52 -0.56
N LEU A 169 -12.19 17.03 -1.12
CA LEU A 169 -11.88 18.46 -1.15
C LEU A 169 -12.32 19.12 -2.46
N PRO A 170 -12.64 20.43 -2.45
CA PRO A 170 -12.74 21.22 -3.68
C PRO A 170 -11.44 21.14 -4.48
N TYR A 171 -11.55 21.12 -5.82
CA TYR A 171 -10.42 20.86 -6.73
C TYR A 171 -9.14 21.66 -6.40
N SER A 172 -9.25 22.98 -6.23
CA SER A 172 -8.09 23.83 -5.93
C SER A 172 -7.45 23.51 -4.58
N GLN A 173 -8.25 23.12 -3.58
CA GLN A 173 -7.75 22.71 -2.27
C GLN A 173 -7.07 21.34 -2.36
N ALA A 174 -7.68 20.37 -3.06
CA ALA A 174 -7.08 19.07 -3.32
C ALA A 174 -5.68 19.21 -3.96
N VAL A 175 -5.57 20.03 -5.01
CA VAL A 175 -4.28 20.29 -5.68
C VAL A 175 -3.23 20.88 -4.74
N ASN A 176 -3.61 21.82 -3.87
CA ASN A 176 -2.67 22.44 -2.94
C ASN A 176 -2.20 21.47 -1.86
N VAL A 177 -3.14 20.72 -1.27
CA VAL A 177 -2.88 19.69 -0.27
C VAL A 177 -1.99 18.59 -0.83
N ASP A 178 -2.31 18.09 -2.01
CA ASP A 178 -1.60 16.97 -2.63
C ASP A 178 -0.18 17.38 -3.02
N LYS A 179 0.00 18.58 -3.59
CA LYS A 179 1.34 19.13 -3.87
C LYS A 179 2.19 19.27 -2.60
N THR A 180 1.58 19.68 -1.50
CA THR A 180 2.27 19.80 -0.21
C THR A 180 2.68 18.42 0.32
N THR A 181 1.79 17.44 0.24
CA THR A 181 2.08 16.05 0.62
C THR A 181 3.20 15.46 -0.22
N ILE A 182 3.13 15.61 -1.55
CA ILE A 182 4.16 15.17 -2.49
C ILE A 182 5.50 15.84 -2.19
N LYS A 183 5.50 17.15 -1.91
CA LYS A 183 6.70 17.88 -1.52
C LYS A 183 7.35 17.27 -0.29
N TRP A 184 6.59 17.01 0.77
CA TRP A 184 7.13 16.39 1.99
C TRP A 184 7.71 15.00 1.74
N ILE A 185 7.09 14.19 0.88
CA ILE A 185 7.61 12.88 0.47
C ILE A 185 8.95 13.04 -0.27
N CYS A 186 8.98 13.92 -1.28
CA CYS A 186 10.17 14.15 -2.10
C CYS A 186 11.34 14.76 -1.31
N GLU A 187 11.06 15.55 -0.28
CA GLU A 187 12.08 16.14 0.61
C GLU A 187 12.47 15.23 1.79
N GLY A 188 11.84 14.06 1.95
CA GLY A 188 12.08 13.16 3.07
C GLY A 188 11.65 13.75 4.43
N ASN A 189 10.71 14.71 4.43
CA ASN A 189 10.25 15.42 5.61
C ASN A 189 9.21 14.60 6.39
N THR A 190 9.70 13.59 7.10
CA THR A 190 8.86 12.68 7.91
C THR A 190 8.12 13.40 9.03
N ALA A 191 8.73 14.43 9.64
CA ALA A 191 8.09 15.20 10.71
C ALA A 191 6.83 15.93 10.22
N ALA A 192 6.91 16.58 9.05
CA ALA A 192 5.75 17.25 8.47
C ALA A 192 4.62 16.28 8.11
N LEU A 193 4.94 15.11 7.56
CA LEU A 193 3.94 14.09 7.21
C LEU A 193 3.36 13.34 8.43
N ALA A 194 4.13 13.22 9.51
CA ALA A 194 3.74 12.51 10.73
C ALA A 194 2.65 13.23 11.53
N HIS A 195 2.55 14.55 11.39
CA HIS A 195 1.48 15.32 12.02
C HIS A 195 0.30 15.44 11.06
N PRO A 196 -0.84 14.77 11.33
CA PRO A 196 -2.04 14.98 10.53
C PRO A 196 -2.46 16.44 10.69
N THR A 197 -2.25 17.23 9.67
CA THR A 197 -2.91 18.52 9.54
C THR A 197 -4.35 18.25 9.07
N ALA A 198 -5.27 19.19 9.27
CA ALA A 198 -6.60 19.12 8.64
C ALA A 198 -6.52 18.99 7.10
N GLU A 199 -5.35 19.26 6.55
CA GLU A 199 -5.04 19.28 5.13
C GLU A 199 -4.53 17.92 4.62
N ASN A 200 -3.62 17.23 5.32
CA ASN A 200 -3.07 15.95 4.81
C ASN A 200 -3.96 14.74 5.17
N THR A 201 -4.74 14.30 4.19
CA THR A 201 -5.74 13.23 4.31
C THR A 201 -5.37 11.95 3.56
N ALA A 202 -4.10 11.77 3.18
CA ALA A 202 -3.62 10.56 2.50
C ALA A 202 -4.00 9.31 3.30
N CYS A 203 -4.82 8.44 2.71
CA CYS A 203 -5.29 7.23 3.38
C CYS A 203 -4.12 6.34 3.80
N GLY A 204 -3.06 6.27 2.98
CA GLY A 204 -1.82 5.54 3.21
C GLY A 204 -0.73 6.34 3.93
N ARG A 205 -1.05 7.40 4.67
CA ARG A 205 -0.06 8.23 5.39
C ARG A 205 0.93 7.42 6.22
N MET A 206 0.46 6.43 6.98
CA MET A 206 1.32 5.58 7.83
C MET A 206 2.22 4.65 6.99
N PRO A 207 1.71 3.90 5.99
CA PRO A 207 2.53 3.22 4.99
C PRO A 207 3.59 4.10 4.31
N ILE A 208 3.23 5.33 3.91
CA ILE A 208 4.16 6.28 3.27
C ILE A 208 5.27 6.67 4.24
N LEU A 209 4.92 6.98 5.51
CA LEU A 209 5.91 7.26 6.53
C LEU A 209 6.89 6.10 6.73
N ALA A 210 6.39 4.86 6.79
CA ALA A 210 7.25 3.68 6.90
C ALA A 210 8.21 3.56 5.70
N LEU A 211 7.74 3.82 4.48
CA LEU A 211 8.61 3.90 3.30
C LEU A 211 9.64 5.04 3.39
N MET A 212 9.27 6.22 3.89
CA MET A 212 10.21 7.33 4.04
C MET A 212 11.31 7.03 5.06
N TYR A 213 10.99 6.39 6.18
CA TYR A 213 11.99 5.91 7.14
C TYR A 213 12.87 4.81 6.53
N LEU A 214 12.28 3.86 5.82
CA LEU A 214 13.02 2.82 5.12
C LEU A 214 13.97 3.39 4.06
N ALA A 215 13.52 4.39 3.31
CA ALA A 215 14.33 5.09 2.31
C ALA A 215 15.55 5.77 2.97
N LYS A 216 15.38 6.37 4.15
CA LYS A 216 16.51 6.91 4.94
C LYS A 216 17.50 5.82 5.34
N ILE A 217 17.01 4.67 5.83
CA ILE A 217 17.86 3.53 6.24
C ILE A 217 18.65 2.96 5.07
N LYS A 218 18.00 2.83 3.90
CA LYS A 218 18.58 2.19 2.70
C LYS A 218 19.27 3.17 1.74
N GLY A 219 19.23 4.47 2.01
CA GLY A 219 19.78 5.52 1.14
C GLY A 219 19.04 5.64 -0.20
N TRP A 220 17.71 5.47 -0.21
CA TRP A 220 16.89 5.62 -1.41
C TRP A 220 16.42 7.05 -1.59
N GLU A 221 16.38 7.51 -2.84
CA GLU A 221 15.93 8.84 -3.21
C GLU A 221 14.55 8.80 -3.87
N PRO A 222 13.60 9.64 -3.42
CA PRO A 222 12.27 9.72 -4.03
C PRO A 222 12.30 10.51 -5.33
N LYS A 223 11.42 10.14 -6.27
CA LYS A 223 11.18 10.89 -7.50
C LYS A 223 9.69 10.85 -7.84
N LEU A 224 9.08 12.03 -8.01
CA LEU A 224 7.73 12.14 -8.54
C LEU A 224 7.70 11.75 -10.03
N LEU A 225 6.80 10.82 -10.39
CA LEU A 225 6.61 10.39 -11.77
C LEU A 225 5.37 11.04 -12.41
N SER A 226 4.26 11.07 -11.68
CA SER A 226 3.00 11.67 -12.12
C SER A 226 2.13 12.01 -10.92
N TYR A 227 1.19 12.93 -11.14
CA TYR A 227 0.15 13.31 -10.20
C TYR A 227 -1.12 13.62 -11.00
N LYS A 228 -2.27 13.12 -10.53
CA LYS A 228 -3.60 13.37 -11.07
C LYS A 228 -4.63 13.32 -9.94
N ASN A 229 -5.77 13.97 -10.13
CA ASN A 229 -6.92 13.87 -9.23
C ASN A 229 -8.21 13.47 -10.00
N SER A 230 -9.23 13.00 -9.28
CA SER A 230 -10.48 12.50 -9.87
C SER A 230 -11.29 13.56 -10.63
N GLY A 231 -11.09 14.85 -10.33
CA GLY A 231 -11.71 15.96 -11.07
C GLY A 231 -11.20 16.10 -12.50
N GLU A 232 -10.12 15.42 -12.86
CA GLU A 232 -9.61 15.36 -14.24
C GLU A 232 -10.33 14.29 -15.10
N TYR A 233 -11.23 13.48 -14.50
CA TYR A 233 -11.92 12.35 -15.13
C TYR A 233 -13.44 12.57 -15.33
N SER A 234 -13.92 13.81 -15.22
CA SER A 234 -15.29 14.17 -15.57
C SER A 234 -15.46 14.20 -17.09
N TRP A 235 -16.25 13.25 -17.61
CA TRP A 235 -16.74 13.23 -18.99
C TRP A 235 -17.86 14.24 -19.21
#